data_AF-A0A0J7K2L5-F1
#
_entry.id   AF-A0A0J7K2L5-F1
#
_cell.length_a   1.000
_cell.length_b   1.000
_cell.length_c   1.000
_cell.angle_alpha   90.00
_cell.angle_beta   90.00
_cell.angle_gamma   90.00
#
_symmetry.space_group_name_H-M   'P 1'
#
loop_
_entity.id
_entity.type
_entity.pdbx_description
1 polymer ?
#
loop_
_entity_poly.entity_id
_entity_poly.type
_entity_poly.pdbx_seq_one_letter_code
_entity_poly.pdbx_strand_id
1 'polypeptide(L)'
;MVNALIGFDCGGRHLNVTAVSLLDVGECNLNHRTPNTTETYIQLLQLSEYNHAEVIQCKMEISRTIYHCGMHSHISAVHNGKADYVHETGYSQCLRMFQDGTISLGNDNLIIGLKVNQTVYRSFTLAGRVHTDGTCKGTQYSDPYAHGMM
;
A
#
# COMPACT_ATOMS: atom_id res chain seq x y z
N MET A 1 -50.62 59.92 -22.74
CA MET A 1 -50.76 59.78 -21.26
C MET A 1 -49.45 59.22 -20.75
N VAL A 2 -48.77 59.94 -19.86
CA VAL A 2 -47.52 59.50 -19.24
C VAL A 2 -47.84 59.03 -17.83
N ASN A 3 -47.65 57.75 -17.54
CA ASN A 3 -47.86 57.17 -16.22
C ASN A 3 -46.57 57.34 -15.41
N ALA A 4 -46.60 58.10 -14.31
CA ALA A 4 -45.51 58.20 -13.36
C ALA A 4 -45.84 57.35 -12.11
N LEU A 5 -44.84 56.66 -11.55
CA LEU A 5 -44.96 55.98 -10.27
C LEU A 5 -44.52 56.94 -9.16
N ILE A 6 -45.36 57.07 -8.13
CA ILE A 6 -45.06 57.89 -6.94
C ILE A 6 -44.61 56.94 -5.82
N GLY A 7 -43.36 57.08 -5.40
CA GLY A 7 -42.82 56.37 -4.24
C GLY A 7 -42.82 57.27 -3.00
N PHE A 8 -43.15 56.69 -1.85
CA PHE A 8 -43.02 57.34 -0.55
C PHE A 8 -41.94 56.63 0.26
N ASP A 9 -41.02 57.39 0.86
CA ASP A 9 -40.10 56.84 1.85
C ASP A 9 -40.83 56.68 3.19
N CYS A 10 -41.06 55.43 3.58
CA CYS A 10 -41.76 55.08 4.82
C CYS A 10 -40.85 55.05 6.07
N GLY A 11 -39.57 55.38 5.94
CA GLY A 11 -38.58 55.28 7.02
C GLY A 11 -38.43 56.50 7.94
N GLY A 12 -39.01 57.65 7.57
CA GLY A 12 -38.84 58.93 8.29
C GLY A 12 -40.10 59.47 8.97
N ARG A 13 -39.94 60.38 9.95
CA ARG A 13 -41.07 61.11 10.57
C ARG A 13 -41.68 62.20 9.69
N HIS A 14 -41.06 62.47 8.54
CA HIS A 14 -41.52 63.46 7.56
C HIS A 14 -41.59 62.79 6.18
N LEU A 15 -42.69 63.06 5.46
CA LEU A 15 -42.91 62.57 4.11
C LEU A 15 -42.08 63.40 3.12
N ASN A 16 -40.94 62.87 2.68
CA ASN A 16 -40.25 63.37 1.49
C ASN A 16 -40.79 62.61 0.28
N VAL A 17 -41.51 63.30 -0.60
CA VAL A 17 -42.04 62.72 -1.84
C VAL A 17 -40.99 62.92 -2.94
N THR A 18 -40.56 61.83 -3.55
CA THR A 18 -39.64 61.86 -4.70
C THR A 18 -40.37 61.32 -5.92
N ALA A 19 -40.43 62.11 -6.99
CA ALA A 19 -40.95 61.66 -8.28
C ALA A 19 -39.82 61.05 -9.10
N VAL A 20 -40.03 59.85 -9.64
CA VAL A 20 -39.04 59.13 -10.47
C VAL A 20 -39.60 58.97 -11.88
N SER A 21 -38.81 59.35 -12.89
CA SER A 21 -39.16 59.11 -14.29
C SER A 21 -39.00 57.63 -14.63
N LEU A 22 -39.95 57.07 -15.38
CA LEU A 22 -39.89 55.70 -15.91
C LEU A 22 -39.54 55.66 -17.41
N LEU A 23 -39.47 56.83 -18.03
CA LEU A 23 -39.20 56.95 -19.47
C LEU A 23 -37.70 57.04 -19.75
N ASP A 24 -36.94 57.61 -18.83
CA ASP A 24 -35.50 57.83 -18.95
C ASP A 24 -34.81 57.52 -17.62
N VAL A 25 -33.61 56.98 -17.73
CA VAL A 25 -32.69 56.78 -16.60
C VAL A 25 -31.80 58.01 -16.50
N GLY A 26 -31.78 58.66 -15.33
CA GLY A 26 -30.88 59.80 -15.09
C GLY A 26 -29.41 59.38 -15.14
N GLU A 27 -28.51 60.32 -15.45
CA GLU A 27 -27.07 60.04 -15.45
C GLU A 27 -26.58 59.66 -14.05
N CYS A 28 -26.14 58.42 -13.89
CA CYS A 28 -25.34 58.02 -12.73
C CYS A 28 -23.91 58.52 -12.92
N ASN A 29 -23.54 59.58 -12.21
CA ASN A 29 -22.13 59.96 -12.04
C ASN A 29 -21.43 58.93 -11.14
N LEU A 30 -21.04 57.81 -11.72
CA LEU A 30 -20.13 56.87 -11.08
C LEU A 30 -18.75 57.53 -11.06
N ASN A 31 -18.35 58.05 -9.90
CA ASN A 31 -16.97 58.47 -9.70
C ASN A 31 -16.08 57.26 -9.97
N HIS A 32 -15.39 57.25 -11.11
CA HIS A 32 -14.41 56.25 -11.47
C HIS A 32 -13.23 56.34 -10.49
N ARG A 33 -13.35 55.69 -9.33
CA ARG A 33 -12.19 55.40 -8.48
C ARG A 33 -11.35 54.39 -9.24
N THR A 34 -10.15 54.79 -9.62
CA THR A 34 -9.13 53.85 -10.06
C THR A 34 -8.95 52.81 -8.95
N PRO A 35 -9.15 51.52 -9.23
CA PRO A 35 -8.92 50.49 -8.23
C PRO A 35 -7.44 50.51 -7.86
N ASN A 36 -7.14 50.47 -6.56
CA ASN A 36 -5.78 50.29 -6.08
C ASN A 36 -5.36 48.86 -6.38
N THR A 37 -4.67 48.67 -7.50
CA THR A 37 -4.10 47.37 -7.87
C THR A 37 -2.87 47.11 -7.01
N THR A 38 -2.84 45.95 -6.36
CA THR A 38 -1.66 45.48 -5.63
C THR A 38 -1.20 44.17 -6.24
N GLU A 39 0.05 44.12 -6.68
CA GLU A 39 0.66 42.89 -7.20
C GLU A 39 1.05 42.00 -6.02
N THR A 40 0.48 40.80 -5.96
CA THR A 40 0.81 39.78 -4.96
C THR A 40 1.43 38.58 -5.65
N TYR A 41 2.58 38.14 -5.14
CA TYR A 41 3.24 36.93 -5.58
C TYR A 41 2.68 35.75 -4.79
N ILE A 42 1.90 34.90 -5.44
CA ILE A 42 1.33 33.70 -4.83
C ILE A 42 2.23 32.52 -5.21
N GLN A 43 2.77 31.82 -4.22
CA GLN A 43 3.47 30.56 -4.43
C GLN A 43 2.46 29.42 -4.26
N LEU A 44 2.12 28.75 -5.38
CA LEU A 44 1.31 27.55 -5.35
C LEU A 44 2.20 26.37 -4.92
N LEU A 45 2.08 25.99 -3.65
CA LEU A 45 2.65 24.75 -3.13
C LEU A 45 1.63 23.63 -3.37
N GLN A 46 1.88 22.79 -4.37
CA GLN A 46 1.12 21.55 -4.52
C GLN A 46 1.56 20.58 -3.41
N LEU A 47 0.74 20.46 -2.38
CA LEU A 47 0.92 19.44 -1.35
C LEU A 47 0.58 18.08 -1.97
N SER A 48 1.50 17.12 -1.90
CA SER A 48 1.21 15.74 -2.26
C SER A 48 0.34 15.12 -1.17
N GLU A 49 -0.91 14.83 -1.49
CA GLU A 49 -1.75 13.98 -0.65
C GLU A 49 -1.28 12.53 -0.81
N TYR A 50 -0.72 11.96 0.27
CA TYR A 50 -0.35 10.55 0.31
C TYR A 50 -1.59 9.74 0.68
N ASN A 51 -2.13 8.99 -0.28
CA ASN A 51 -3.16 8.00 -0.01
C ASN A 51 -2.53 6.68 0.44
N HIS A 52 -3.15 6.02 1.42
CA HIS A 52 -2.78 4.67 1.81
C HIS A 52 -3.41 3.66 0.86
N ALA A 53 -2.59 2.76 0.32
CA ALA A 53 -3.05 1.60 -0.44
C ALA A 53 -2.81 0.35 0.39
N GLU A 54 -3.85 -0.47 0.57
CA GLU A 54 -3.70 -1.77 1.20
C GLU A 54 -2.98 -2.72 0.24
N VAL A 55 -1.95 -3.39 0.75
CA VAL A 55 -1.14 -4.33 -0.03
C VAL A 55 -1.05 -5.66 0.69
N ILE A 56 -1.11 -6.74 -0.09
CA ILE A 56 -0.77 -8.08 0.39
C ILE A 56 0.71 -8.29 0.11
N GLN A 57 1.48 -8.49 1.17
CA GLN A 57 2.90 -8.80 1.07
C GLN A 57 3.20 -10.08 1.84
N CYS A 58 3.79 -11.06 1.16
CA CYS A 58 4.30 -12.26 1.78
C CYS A 58 5.82 -12.27 1.68
N LYS A 59 6.48 -12.44 2.83
CA LYS A 59 7.94 -12.57 2.89
C LYS A 59 8.28 -13.87 3.59
N MET A 60 9.19 -14.62 2.98
CA MET A 60 9.68 -15.87 3.52
C MET A 60 11.21 -15.88 3.45
N GLU A 61 11.81 -16.28 4.56
CA GLU A 61 13.25 -16.45 4.68
C GLU A 61 13.52 -17.92 4.99
N ILE A 62 14.48 -18.50 4.28
CA ILE A 62 14.88 -19.89 4.44
C ILE A 62 16.31 -19.90 4.97
N SER A 63 16.48 -20.47 6.16
CA SER A 63 17.77 -20.88 6.70
C SER A 63 17.94 -22.38 6.46
N ARG A 64 18.84 -22.74 5.55
CA ARG A 64 19.08 -24.12 5.12
C ARG A 64 20.39 -24.64 5.69
N THR A 65 20.38 -25.90 6.14
CA THR A 65 21.60 -26.67 6.41
C THR A 65 21.47 -28.05 5.76
N ILE A 66 22.48 -28.44 4.97
CA ILE A 66 22.62 -29.73 4.30
C ILE A 66 23.75 -30.49 4.97
N TYR A 67 23.56 -31.79 5.14
CA TYR A 67 24.58 -32.71 5.59
C TYR A 67 24.69 -33.90 4.62
N HIS A 68 25.87 -34.51 4.58
CA HIS A 68 26.08 -35.77 3.90
C HIS A 68 25.81 -36.92 4.87
N CYS A 69 24.98 -37.87 4.45
CA CYS A 69 24.71 -39.09 5.18
C CYS A 69 25.59 -40.23 4.65
N GLY A 70 26.65 -40.55 5.38
CA GLY A 70 27.64 -41.54 5.00
C GLY A 70 27.31 -42.97 5.39
N MET A 71 28.22 -43.88 5.05
CA MET A 71 28.17 -45.28 5.46
C MET A 71 28.07 -45.36 6.99
N HIS A 72 27.20 -46.23 7.52
CA HIS A 72 26.88 -46.36 8.95
C HIS A 72 26.11 -45.18 9.58
N SER A 73 25.42 -44.37 8.78
CA SER A 73 24.61 -43.23 9.27
C SER A 73 25.42 -42.11 9.92
N HIS A 74 26.69 -41.96 9.55
CA HIS A 74 27.48 -40.81 9.96
C HIS A 74 27.05 -39.56 9.20
N ILE A 75 26.79 -38.47 9.94
CA ILE A 75 26.44 -37.17 9.38
C ILE A 75 27.71 -36.32 9.33
N SER A 76 28.06 -35.80 8.15
CA SER A 76 29.21 -34.91 7.97
C SER A 76 28.80 -33.61 7.29
N ALA A 77 29.53 -32.53 7.59
CA ALA A 77 29.32 -31.24 6.92
C ALA A 77 29.65 -31.35 5.42
N VAL A 78 28.94 -30.58 4.60
CA VAL A 78 29.20 -30.46 3.16
C VAL A 78 29.55 -29.03 2.78
N HIS A 79 30.39 -28.89 1.75
CA HIS A 79 30.69 -27.59 1.17
C HIS A 79 29.40 -26.91 0.68
N ASN A 80 29.21 -25.62 0.99
CA ASN A 80 27.97 -24.88 0.75
C ASN A 80 26.71 -25.52 1.38
N GLY A 81 26.89 -26.34 2.42
CA GLY A 81 25.76 -26.98 3.11
C GLY A 81 24.85 -25.97 3.81
N LYS A 82 25.39 -24.83 4.26
CA LYS A 82 24.62 -23.75 4.89
C LYS A 82 24.32 -22.62 3.90
N ALA A 83 23.08 -22.15 3.89
CA ALA A 83 22.67 -20.96 3.13
C ALA A 83 21.48 -20.26 3.80
N ASP A 84 21.44 -18.94 3.73
CA ASP A 84 20.33 -18.11 4.21
C ASP A 84 19.87 -17.22 3.05
N TYR A 85 18.58 -17.27 2.71
CA TYR A 85 18.05 -16.53 1.56
C TYR A 85 16.57 -16.20 1.67
N VAL A 86 16.15 -15.15 0.95
CA VAL A 86 14.74 -14.82 0.77
C VAL A 86 14.17 -15.71 -0.32
N HIS A 87 13.11 -16.43 -0.02
CA HIS A 87 12.43 -17.26 -1.01
C HIS A 87 11.40 -16.44 -1.77
N GLU A 88 11.56 -16.36 -3.09
CA GLU A 88 10.63 -15.69 -3.97
C GLU A 88 9.28 -16.41 -3.97
N THR A 89 8.27 -15.75 -3.43
CA THR A 89 6.90 -16.29 -3.36
C THR A 89 6.08 -15.68 -4.48
N GLY A 90 5.59 -16.51 -5.39
CA GLY A 90 4.72 -16.06 -6.47
C GLY A 90 3.37 -15.54 -5.94
N TYR A 91 2.68 -14.71 -6.74
CA TYR A 91 1.40 -14.10 -6.36
C TYR A 91 0.37 -15.12 -5.85
N SER A 92 0.15 -16.22 -6.58
CA SER A 92 -0.84 -17.25 -6.22
C SER A 92 -0.48 -18.01 -4.95
N GLN A 93 0.81 -18.10 -4.61
CA GLN A 93 1.28 -18.76 -3.40
C GLN A 93 1.16 -17.80 -2.21
N CYS A 94 1.48 -16.52 -2.40
CA CYS A 94 1.24 -15.48 -1.40
C CYS A 94 -0.26 -15.32 -1.10
N LEU A 95 -1.12 -15.38 -2.12
CA LEU A 95 -2.56 -15.31 -1.93
C LEU A 95 -3.08 -16.48 -1.07
N ARG A 96 -2.58 -17.71 -1.29
CA ARG A 96 -2.91 -18.88 -0.46
C ARG A 96 -2.38 -18.75 0.98
N MET A 97 -1.19 -18.18 1.16
CA MET A 97 -0.69 -17.88 2.51
C MET A 97 -1.60 -16.89 3.25
N PHE A 98 -2.09 -15.88 2.53
CA PHE A 98 -2.95 -14.84 3.09
C PHE A 98 -4.38 -15.33 3.38
N GLN A 99 -5.00 -16.06 2.43
CA GLN A 99 -6.40 -16.50 2.51
C GLN A 99 -6.56 -17.83 3.25
N ASP A 100 -5.79 -18.84 2.87
CA ASP A 100 -5.94 -20.20 3.40
C ASP A 100 -5.03 -20.45 4.61
N GLY A 101 -4.04 -19.59 4.82
CA GLY A 101 -3.03 -19.78 5.85
C GLY A 101 -2.08 -20.94 5.53
N THR A 102 -1.84 -21.23 4.24
CA THR A 102 -1.03 -22.39 3.83
C THR A 102 0.06 -22.06 2.80
N ILE A 103 1.14 -22.85 2.82
CA ILE A 103 2.18 -22.85 1.78
C ILE A 103 2.78 -24.25 1.63
N SER A 104 3.06 -24.64 0.39
CA SER A 104 3.80 -25.86 0.06
C SER A 104 5.21 -25.52 -0.38
N LEU A 105 6.21 -26.22 0.17
CA LEU A 105 7.63 -26.09 -0.13
C LEU A 105 8.21 -27.45 -0.56
N GLY A 106 8.47 -27.60 -1.86
CA GLY A 106 8.80 -28.90 -2.44
C GLY A 106 7.58 -29.84 -2.46
N ASN A 107 7.81 -31.15 -2.59
CA ASN A 107 6.73 -32.09 -2.87
C ASN A 107 5.88 -32.47 -1.65
N ASP A 108 6.47 -32.54 -0.44
CA ASP A 108 5.80 -33.11 0.74
C ASP A 108 5.68 -32.15 1.93
N ASN A 109 6.20 -30.92 1.84
CA ASN A 109 6.18 -30.01 2.99
C ASN A 109 5.05 -29.00 2.86
N LEU A 110 3.90 -29.31 3.46
CA LEU A 110 2.79 -28.40 3.64
C LEU A 110 2.87 -27.73 5.02
N ILE A 111 2.98 -26.40 5.03
CA ILE A 111 2.87 -25.58 6.23
C ILE A 111 1.44 -25.06 6.28
N ILE A 112 0.78 -25.23 7.44
CA ILE A 112 -0.57 -24.76 7.71
C ILE A 112 -0.60 -23.85 8.94
N GLY A 113 -1.68 -23.08 9.07
CA GLY A 113 -1.92 -22.20 10.21
C GLY A 113 -1.07 -20.92 10.18
N LEU A 114 -0.69 -20.45 8.99
CA LEU A 114 -0.14 -19.11 8.82
C LEU A 114 -1.23 -18.08 9.16
N LYS A 115 -0.83 -17.01 9.85
CA LYS A 115 -1.73 -15.92 10.25
C LYS A 115 -1.26 -14.63 9.61
N VAL A 116 -2.23 -13.85 9.12
CA VAL A 116 -1.98 -12.51 8.57
C VAL A 116 -1.33 -11.62 9.64
N ASN A 117 -0.38 -10.78 9.23
CA ASN A 117 0.37 -9.87 10.11
C ASN A 117 1.15 -10.56 11.24
N GLN A 118 1.57 -11.81 11.03
CA GLN A 118 2.40 -12.55 11.98
C GLN A 118 3.59 -13.22 11.30
N THR A 119 4.70 -13.25 12.04
CA THR A 119 5.89 -14.04 11.67
C THR A 119 5.83 -15.38 12.39
N VAL A 120 5.99 -16.46 11.64
CA VAL A 120 6.05 -17.82 12.19
C VAL A 120 7.35 -18.49 11.75
N TYR A 121 7.90 -19.31 12.63
CA TYR A 121 9.09 -20.12 12.35
C TYR A 121 8.71 -21.60 12.32
N ARG A 122 9.26 -22.33 11.34
CA ARG A 122 9.06 -23.76 11.14
C ARG A 122 10.37 -24.40 10.72
N SER A 123 10.68 -25.53 11.34
CA SER A 123 11.85 -26.35 11.00
C SER A 123 11.35 -27.71 10.53
N PHE A 124 11.82 -28.15 9.36
CA PHE A 124 11.46 -29.44 8.78
C PHE A 124 12.55 -29.88 7.80
N THR A 125 12.54 -31.17 7.47
CA THR A 125 13.50 -31.76 6.54
C THR A 125 13.01 -31.57 5.11
N LEU A 126 13.76 -30.81 4.30
CA LEU A 126 13.42 -30.57 2.89
C LEU A 126 13.65 -31.82 2.02
N ALA A 127 14.66 -32.62 2.36
CA ALA A 127 15.04 -33.82 1.63
C ALA A 127 15.80 -34.81 2.52
N GLY A 128 15.62 -36.10 2.27
CA GLY A 128 16.21 -37.18 3.06
C GLY A 128 15.44 -37.40 4.35
N ARG A 129 15.97 -38.25 5.24
CA ARG A 129 15.36 -38.56 6.54
C ARG A 129 16.43 -38.82 7.59
N VAL A 130 16.16 -38.39 8.81
CA VAL A 130 16.87 -38.82 10.02
C VAL A 130 15.83 -39.51 10.90
N HIS A 131 16.09 -40.76 11.23
CA HIS A 131 15.21 -41.59 12.05
C HIS A 131 15.54 -41.42 13.54
N THR A 132 14.57 -41.76 14.40
CA THR A 132 14.71 -41.67 15.86
C THR A 132 15.72 -42.66 16.43
N ASP A 133 16.08 -43.70 15.67
CA ASP A 133 17.13 -44.68 16.01
C ASP A 133 18.55 -44.18 15.65
N GLY A 134 18.68 -42.95 15.15
CA GLY A 134 19.95 -42.35 14.74
C GLY A 134 20.38 -42.72 13.33
N THR A 135 19.60 -43.51 12.60
CA THR A 135 19.90 -43.80 11.18
C THR A 135 19.55 -42.61 10.30
N CYS A 136 20.32 -42.39 9.24
CA CYS A 136 20.02 -41.38 8.23
C CYS A 136 19.90 -42.00 6.84
N LYS A 137 19.13 -41.34 5.98
CA LYS A 137 19.06 -41.65 4.56
C LYS A 137 19.13 -40.36 3.75
N GLY A 138 20.20 -40.21 3.00
CA GLY A 138 20.38 -39.12 2.05
C GLY A 138 19.47 -39.28 0.82
N THR A 139 19.23 -38.16 0.13
CA THR A 139 18.59 -38.11 -1.19
C THR A 139 19.14 -36.90 -1.93
N GLN A 140 18.97 -36.89 -3.24
CA GLN A 140 19.34 -35.74 -4.05
C GLN A 140 18.52 -34.51 -3.64
N TYR A 141 19.20 -33.38 -3.47
CA TYR A 141 18.59 -32.10 -3.20
C TYR A 141 19.15 -31.03 -4.14
N SER A 142 18.26 -30.18 -4.63
CA SER A 142 18.65 -29.02 -5.42
C SER A 142 17.77 -27.83 -5.07
N ASP A 143 18.40 -26.68 -4.94
CA ASP A 143 17.74 -25.38 -4.89
C ASP A 143 18.61 -24.34 -5.65
N PRO A 144 18.18 -23.08 -5.78
CA PRO A 144 18.94 -22.05 -6.49
C PRO A 144 20.37 -21.82 -5.95
N TYR A 145 20.68 -22.27 -4.73
CA TYR A 145 21.95 -22.07 -4.04
C TYR A 145 22.74 -23.37 -3.82
N ALA A 146 22.13 -24.53 -4.05
CA ALA A 146 22.75 -25.84 -4.06
C ALA A 146 22.40 -26.52 -5.38
N HIS A 147 23.25 -26.32 -6.40
CA HIS A 147 23.14 -27.05 -7.64
C HIS A 147 23.64 -28.49 -7.45
N GLY A 148 22.71 -29.45 -7.45
CA GLY A 148 23.02 -30.88 -7.56
C GLY A 148 23.85 -31.46 -6.41
N MET A 149 23.38 -31.30 -5.17
CA MET A 149 24.00 -31.99 -4.03
C MET A 149 23.39 -33.40 -3.89
N MET A 150 24.26 -34.40 -3.83
CA MET A 150 23.93 -35.81 -3.58
C MET A 150 24.35 -36.23 -2.18
#